data_AF-H3ZKC0-F1
#
_entry.id   AF-H3ZKC0-F1
#
_cell.length_a   1.000
_cell.length_b   1.000
_cell.length_c   1.000
_cell.angle_alpha   90.00
_cell.angle_beta   90.00
_cell.angle_gamma   90.00
#
_symmetry.space_group_name_H-M   'P 1'
#
loop_
_entity.id
_entity.type
_entity.pdbx_description
1 polymer ?
#
loop_
_entity_poly.entity_id
_entity_poly.type
_entity_poly.pdbx_seq_one_letter_code
_entity_poly.pdbx_strand_id
1 'polypeptide(L)'
;MNIFVLEGFNDLVFVKALLEFHFDKERVPTAHDTHFQRGIASLMKMLRNPREYRYIKTSFGVIVYGDNGKQNVISKVLPRLVRDLLGKIPEEIRLLTILDEDGVPLSQTLRKICKEITNRRIPDARIQNSTSNEILIVSTANDNYKIRIRVYLIPQSLEKQIVSQSVHFTEVHQKYGTLLEDDPHDALENIAGIIGITKDELIGKSVKEEWFREELWYTNLLKEIEDFFCFERREKNE
;
A
#
# COMPACT_ATOMS: atom_id res chain seq x y z
N MET A 1 -0.37 -9.13 -12.45
CA MET A 1 -0.76 -9.37 -11.04
C MET A 1 -0.61 -8.09 -10.23
N ASN A 2 -1.52 -7.80 -9.32
CA ASN A 2 -1.50 -6.60 -8.46
C ASN A 2 -1.04 -6.94 -7.04
N ILE A 3 -0.23 -6.09 -6.43
CA ILE A 3 0.18 -6.21 -5.03
C ILE A 3 0.23 -4.80 -4.43
N PHE A 4 -0.42 -4.60 -3.30
CA PHE A 4 -0.28 -3.39 -2.48
C PHE A 4 0.87 -3.60 -1.49
N VAL A 5 1.73 -2.61 -1.35
CA VAL A 5 2.86 -2.63 -0.40
C VAL A 5 2.70 -1.44 0.55
N LEU A 6 2.40 -1.69 1.81
CA LEU A 6 2.02 -0.66 2.79
C LEU A 6 3.05 -0.54 3.92
N GLU A 7 3.09 0.62 4.57
CA GLU A 7 4.04 0.91 5.64
C GLU A 7 3.70 0.19 6.95
N GLY A 8 2.48 0.37 7.42
CA GLY A 8 2.06 -0.08 8.73
C GLY A 8 0.74 -0.85 8.71
N PHE A 9 0.33 -1.23 9.92
CA PHE A 9 -0.93 -1.91 10.13
C PHE A 9 -2.13 -0.98 9.90
N ASN A 10 -2.04 0.29 10.33
CA ASN A 10 -3.10 1.27 10.14
C ASN A 10 -3.37 1.53 8.64
N ASP A 11 -2.32 1.62 7.81
CA ASP A 11 -2.45 1.70 6.35
C ASP A 11 -3.18 0.48 5.78
N LEU A 12 -2.87 -0.71 6.28
CA LEU A 12 -3.55 -1.93 5.87
C LEU A 12 -5.04 -1.86 6.20
N VAL A 13 -5.41 -1.42 7.40
CA VAL A 13 -6.81 -1.31 7.80
C VAL A 13 -7.54 -0.31 6.89
N PHE A 14 -6.91 0.84 6.63
CA PHE A 14 -7.46 1.89 5.77
C PHE A 14 -7.61 1.47 4.32
N VAL A 15 -6.56 0.95 3.69
CA VAL A 15 -6.58 0.50 2.29
C VAL A 15 -7.54 -0.67 2.11
N LYS A 16 -7.62 -1.58 3.09
CA LYS A 16 -8.62 -2.66 3.05
C LYS A 16 -10.05 -2.09 3.06
N ALA A 17 -10.34 -1.13 3.93
CA ALA A 17 -11.63 -0.46 3.96
C ALA A 17 -11.94 0.28 2.64
N LEU A 18 -10.94 0.92 2.01
CA LEU A 18 -11.10 1.56 0.70
C LEU A 18 -11.48 0.55 -0.38
N LEU A 19 -10.77 -0.58 -0.44
CA LEU A 19 -11.03 -1.63 -1.42
C LEU A 19 -12.42 -2.23 -1.23
N GLU A 20 -12.81 -2.51 0.01
CA GLU A 20 -14.13 -3.06 0.33
C GLU A 20 -15.27 -2.10 -0.01
N PHE A 21 -15.10 -0.80 0.28
CA PHE A 21 -16.17 0.19 0.14
C PHE A 21 -16.28 0.79 -1.27
N HIS A 22 -15.17 1.18 -1.90
CA HIS A 22 -15.18 1.86 -3.21
C HIS A 22 -15.03 0.92 -4.41
N PHE A 23 -14.53 -0.30 -4.20
CA PHE A 23 -14.14 -1.21 -5.29
C PHE A 23 -14.81 -2.59 -5.21
N ASP A 24 -15.85 -2.73 -4.36
CA ASP A 24 -16.63 -3.96 -4.15
C ASP A 24 -15.76 -5.22 -3.95
N LYS A 25 -14.67 -5.07 -3.20
CA LYS A 25 -13.70 -6.14 -2.95
C LYS A 25 -14.10 -6.95 -1.73
N GLU A 26 -14.99 -7.93 -1.89
CA GLU A 26 -15.52 -8.78 -0.79
C GLU A 26 -14.45 -9.49 0.05
N ARG A 27 -13.28 -9.79 -0.53
CA ARG A 27 -12.17 -10.47 0.15
C ARG A 27 -10.83 -10.00 -0.37
N VAL A 28 -10.13 -9.17 0.39
CA VAL A 28 -8.75 -8.75 0.12
C VAL A 28 -7.76 -9.69 0.82
N PRO A 29 -7.03 -10.57 0.10
CA PRO A 29 -6.03 -11.44 0.72
C PRO A 29 -4.90 -10.59 1.29
N THR A 30 -4.60 -10.80 2.57
CA THR A 30 -3.49 -10.13 3.26
C THR A 30 -2.39 -11.15 3.53
N ALA A 31 -1.16 -10.83 3.12
CA ALA A 31 0.03 -11.56 3.51
C ALA A 31 0.65 -10.84 4.72
N HIS A 32 0.28 -11.29 5.92
CA HIS A 32 0.74 -10.73 7.20
C HIS A 32 1.62 -11.70 7.98
N ASP A 33 2.68 -11.19 8.59
CA ASP A 33 3.19 -11.69 9.88
C ASP A 33 4.01 -10.57 10.58
N THR A 34 4.02 -10.57 11.92
CA THR A 34 4.93 -9.79 12.80
C THR A 34 6.41 -9.86 12.37
N HIS A 35 6.78 -10.93 11.66
CA HIS A 35 8.06 -11.03 10.98
C HIS A 35 7.88 -10.94 9.46
N PHE A 36 8.32 -9.83 8.87
CA PHE A 36 8.29 -9.59 7.42
C PHE A 36 8.70 -10.78 6.54
N GLN A 37 9.70 -11.57 6.96
CA GLN A 37 10.14 -12.77 6.24
C GLN A 37 9.03 -13.83 6.09
N ARG A 38 8.18 -13.99 7.10
CA ARG A 38 7.04 -14.90 7.07
C ARG A 38 5.88 -14.35 6.23
N GLY A 39 5.68 -13.04 6.21
CA GLY A 39 4.75 -12.37 5.28
C GLY A 39 5.11 -12.63 3.81
N ILE A 40 6.39 -12.48 3.44
CA ILE A 40 6.88 -12.82 2.10
C ILE A 40 6.78 -14.33 1.83
N ALA A 41 7.08 -15.18 2.80
CA ALA A 41 6.91 -16.63 2.63
C ALA A 41 5.43 -17.00 2.40
N SER A 42 4.50 -16.33 3.08
CA SER A 42 3.06 -16.48 2.89
C SER A 42 2.64 -16.05 1.49
N LEU A 43 3.09 -14.87 1.02
CA LEU A 43 2.90 -14.44 -0.36
C LEU A 43 3.42 -15.49 -1.34
N MET A 44 4.66 -15.96 -1.18
CA MET A 44 5.24 -16.97 -2.06
C MET A 44 4.46 -18.29 -2.04
N LYS A 45 3.88 -18.68 -0.89
CA LYS A 45 3.00 -19.84 -0.77
C LYS A 45 1.71 -19.64 -1.55
N MET A 46 1.08 -18.45 -1.43
CA MET A 46 -0.13 -18.09 -2.18
C MET A 46 0.12 -18.10 -3.69
N LEU A 47 1.25 -17.55 -4.13
CA LEU A 47 1.63 -17.48 -5.54
C LEU A 47 1.98 -18.85 -6.15
N ARG A 48 2.38 -19.82 -5.31
CA ARG A 48 2.66 -21.20 -5.75
C ARG A 48 1.43 -22.10 -5.73
N ASN A 49 0.38 -21.73 -5.00
CA ASN A 49 -0.87 -22.49 -4.98
C ASN A 49 -1.71 -22.12 -6.22
N PRO A 50 -1.99 -23.05 -7.16
CA PRO A 50 -2.68 -22.72 -8.41
C PRO A 50 -4.09 -22.12 -8.24
N ARG A 51 -4.81 -22.48 -7.16
CA ARG A 51 -6.17 -21.94 -6.89
C ARG A 51 -6.10 -20.52 -6.37
N GLU A 52 -5.20 -20.26 -5.42
CA GLU A 52 -4.99 -18.92 -4.86
C GLU A 52 -4.33 -18.00 -5.89
N TYR A 53 -3.35 -18.49 -6.65
CA TYR A 53 -2.75 -17.77 -7.76
C TYR A 53 -3.79 -17.38 -8.82
N ARG A 54 -4.72 -18.28 -9.19
CA ARG A 54 -5.80 -17.93 -10.12
C ARG A 54 -6.69 -16.83 -9.55
N TYR A 55 -7.10 -16.93 -8.29
CA TYR A 55 -7.91 -15.90 -7.61
C TYR A 55 -7.20 -14.54 -7.52
N ILE A 56 -5.92 -14.54 -7.12
CA ILE A 56 -5.07 -13.33 -7.08
C ILE A 56 -4.93 -12.74 -8.49
N LYS A 57 -4.69 -13.58 -9.49
CA LYS A 57 -4.54 -13.16 -10.89
C LYS A 57 -5.83 -12.60 -11.50
N THR A 58 -7.00 -13.13 -11.13
CA THR A 58 -8.27 -12.76 -11.79
C THR A 58 -9.06 -11.68 -11.06
N SER A 59 -8.80 -11.48 -9.77
CA SER A 59 -9.77 -10.78 -8.92
C SER A 59 -9.17 -9.78 -7.93
N PHE A 60 -7.90 -9.89 -7.51
CA PHE A 60 -7.39 -9.12 -6.37
C PHE A 60 -5.91 -8.74 -6.38
N GLY A 61 -5.62 -7.57 -5.79
CA GLY A 61 -4.27 -7.24 -5.33
C GLY A 61 -4.00 -7.86 -3.95
N VAL A 62 -2.86 -8.52 -3.75
CA VAL A 62 -2.44 -8.98 -2.40
C VAL A 62 -1.90 -7.79 -1.62
N ILE A 63 -2.30 -7.60 -0.36
CA ILE A 63 -1.64 -6.62 0.52
C ILE A 63 -0.44 -7.28 1.20
N VAL A 64 0.72 -6.66 1.04
CA VAL A 64 1.94 -6.88 1.81
C VAL A 64 2.18 -5.61 2.61
N TYR A 65 2.56 -5.71 3.88
CA TYR A 65 2.99 -4.53 4.63
C TYR A 65 4.26 -4.81 5.40
N GLY A 66 5.04 -3.76 5.63
CA GLY A 66 6.36 -3.84 6.22
C GLY A 66 6.40 -3.22 7.60
N ASP A 67 6.11 -3.99 8.65
CA ASP A 67 6.27 -3.54 10.04
C ASP A 67 7.61 -2.78 10.22
N ASN A 68 7.60 -1.62 10.89
CA ASN A 68 8.67 -0.60 10.97
C ASN A 68 8.73 0.50 9.87
N GLY A 69 7.61 0.82 9.20
CA GLY A 69 7.41 2.08 8.45
C GLY A 69 8.12 2.22 7.10
N LYS A 70 8.00 3.41 6.48
CA LYS A 70 8.53 3.80 5.15
C LYS A 70 9.91 3.26 4.83
N GLN A 71 10.87 3.46 5.73
CA GLN A 71 12.26 3.08 5.48
C GLN A 71 12.43 1.56 5.37
N ASN A 72 11.65 0.79 6.11
CA ASN A 72 11.67 -0.67 6.02
C ASN A 72 11.05 -1.15 4.70
N VAL A 73 9.96 -0.50 4.25
CA VAL A 73 9.37 -0.76 2.93
C VAL A 73 10.39 -0.58 1.81
N ILE A 74 11.06 0.58 1.80
CA ILE A 74 12.03 0.94 0.75
C ILE A 74 13.29 0.08 0.80
N SER A 75 13.90 -0.11 1.98
CA SER A 75 15.23 -0.75 2.10
C SER A 75 15.19 -2.28 2.20
N LYS A 76 14.05 -2.86 2.59
CA LYS A 76 13.91 -4.31 2.78
C LYS A 76 12.78 -4.91 1.95
N VAL A 77 11.57 -4.35 2.01
CA VAL A 77 10.40 -5.00 1.43
C VAL A 77 10.44 -5.04 -0.09
N LEU A 78 10.52 -3.87 -0.73
CA LEU A 78 10.54 -3.77 -2.19
C LEU A 78 11.72 -4.54 -2.81
N PRO A 79 12.98 -4.41 -2.33
CA PRO A 79 14.08 -5.17 -2.90
C PRO A 79 13.93 -6.69 -2.71
N ARG A 80 13.31 -7.13 -1.60
CA ARG A 80 13.02 -8.55 -1.37
C ARG A 80 11.98 -9.06 -2.35
N LEU A 81 10.88 -8.34 -2.54
CA LEU A 81 9.85 -8.68 -3.52
C LEU A 81 10.43 -8.78 -4.93
N VAL A 82 11.25 -7.80 -5.33
CA VAL A 82 11.89 -7.81 -6.65
C VAL A 82 12.74 -9.07 -6.83
N ARG A 83 13.62 -9.38 -5.86
CA ARG A 83 14.47 -10.58 -5.91
C ARG A 83 13.64 -11.87 -5.93
N ASP A 84 12.58 -11.92 -5.14
CA ASP A 84 11.85 -13.16 -4.93
C ASP A 84 10.85 -13.45 -6.05
N LEU A 85 10.43 -12.44 -6.82
CA LEU A 85 9.41 -12.57 -7.84
C LEU A 85 9.96 -12.48 -9.28
N LEU A 86 10.98 -11.66 -9.53
CA LEU A 86 11.55 -11.49 -10.88
C LEU A 86 12.14 -12.81 -11.37
N GLY A 87 11.83 -13.19 -12.62
CA GLY A 87 12.29 -14.45 -13.21
C GLY A 87 11.53 -15.70 -12.74
N LYS A 88 10.58 -15.58 -11.81
CA LYS A 88 9.81 -16.73 -11.28
C LYS A 88 8.36 -16.76 -11.71
N ILE A 89 7.79 -15.60 -12.04
CA ILE A 89 6.40 -15.48 -12.49
C ILE A 89 6.41 -14.86 -13.88
N PRO A 90 6.08 -15.60 -14.95
CA PRO A 90 6.23 -15.16 -16.34
C PRO A 90 5.10 -14.21 -16.76
N GLU A 91 4.89 -13.14 -15.99
CA GLU A 91 3.94 -12.08 -16.26
C GLU A 91 4.38 -10.76 -15.60
N GLU A 92 3.73 -9.65 -15.96
CA GLU A 92 3.96 -8.38 -15.28
C GLU A 92 3.37 -8.40 -13.86
N ILE A 93 4.22 -8.08 -12.88
CA ILE A 93 3.83 -7.86 -11.49
C ILE A 93 3.81 -6.37 -11.22
N ARG A 94 2.67 -5.85 -10.77
CA ARG A 94 2.46 -4.46 -10.45
C ARG A 94 2.40 -4.31 -8.93
N LEU A 95 3.28 -3.50 -8.38
CA LEU A 95 3.33 -3.13 -6.97
C LEU A 95 2.82 -1.69 -6.85
N LEU A 96 1.79 -1.45 -6.06
CA LEU A 96 1.39 -0.10 -5.65
C LEU A 96 1.82 0.10 -4.20
N THR A 97 2.74 1.04 -3.98
CA THR A 97 3.23 1.39 -2.65
C THR A 97 2.58 2.70 -2.21
N ILE A 98 1.88 2.69 -1.09
CA ILE A 98 1.29 3.89 -0.47
C ILE A 98 2.16 4.21 0.73
N LEU A 99 2.75 5.40 0.72
CA LEU A 99 3.72 5.85 1.71
C LEU A 99 3.32 7.23 2.24
N ASP A 100 3.78 7.57 3.43
CA ASP A 100 3.69 8.94 3.93
C ASP A 100 4.74 9.81 3.23
N GLU A 101 4.43 11.09 2.97
CA GLU A 101 5.40 11.99 2.33
C GLU A 101 6.58 12.31 3.26
N ASP A 102 6.31 12.55 4.56
CA ASP A 102 7.31 12.93 5.58
C ASP A 102 8.23 14.08 5.16
N GLY A 103 7.73 15.00 4.33
CA GLY A 103 8.54 16.08 3.75
C GLY A 103 9.60 15.62 2.73
N VAL A 104 9.56 14.35 2.30
CA VAL A 104 10.43 13.79 1.27
C VAL A 104 9.66 13.64 -0.03
N PRO A 105 9.95 14.46 -1.06
CA PRO A 105 9.18 14.46 -2.29
C PRO A 105 9.34 13.14 -3.07
N LEU A 106 8.34 12.82 -3.88
CA LEU A 106 8.25 11.58 -4.66
C LEU A 106 9.51 11.25 -5.46
N SER A 107 10.11 12.24 -6.12
CA SER A 107 11.33 12.04 -6.91
C SER A 107 12.51 11.55 -6.08
N GLN A 108 12.64 11.99 -4.82
CA GLN A 108 13.66 11.51 -3.89
C GLN A 108 13.32 10.11 -3.38
N THR A 109 12.05 9.83 -3.10
CA THR A 109 11.57 8.50 -2.71
C THR A 109 11.84 7.45 -3.79
N LEU A 110 11.53 7.75 -5.06
CA LEU A 110 11.82 6.89 -6.20
C LEU A 110 13.33 6.63 -6.36
N ARG A 111 14.17 7.67 -6.23
CA ARG A 111 15.63 7.52 -6.25
C ARG A 111 16.14 6.60 -5.13
N LYS A 112 15.60 6.72 -3.92
CA LYS A 112 15.94 5.83 -2.79
C LYS A 112 15.57 4.39 -3.10
N ILE A 113 14.37 4.13 -3.63
CA ILE A 113 13.92 2.79 -4.03
C ILE A 113 14.86 2.21 -5.10
N CYS A 114 15.13 2.95 -6.18
CA CYS A 114 16.06 2.51 -7.24
C CYS A 114 17.45 2.18 -6.68
N LYS A 115 17.98 3.03 -5.79
CA LYS A 115 19.28 2.81 -5.13
C LYS A 115 19.28 1.54 -4.31
N GLU A 116 18.27 1.32 -3.47
CA GLU A 116 18.19 0.12 -2.62
C GLU A 116 18.07 -1.16 -3.44
N ILE A 117 17.27 -1.16 -4.51
CA ILE A 117 17.14 -2.29 -5.42
C ILE A 117 18.49 -2.58 -6.11
N THR A 118 19.18 -1.54 -6.60
CA THR A 118 20.49 -1.67 -7.26
C THR A 118 21.55 -2.20 -6.29
N ASN A 119 21.57 -1.70 -5.05
CA ASN A 119 22.52 -2.12 -4.01
C ASN A 119 22.41 -3.60 -3.65
N ARG A 120 21.22 -4.20 -3.80
CA ARG A 120 21.01 -5.64 -3.54
C ARG A 120 21.59 -6.55 -4.63
N ARG A 121 22.07 -6.01 -5.75
CA ARG A 121 22.66 -6.77 -6.88
C ARG A 121 21.78 -7.96 -7.29
N ILE A 122 20.50 -7.69 -7.50
CA ILE A 122 19.53 -8.72 -7.86
C ILE A 122 19.92 -9.30 -9.24
N PRO A 123 20.12 -10.63 -9.37
CA PRO A 123 20.52 -11.25 -10.62
C PRO A 123 19.54 -10.93 -11.75
N ASP A 124 20.09 -10.67 -12.93
CA ASP A 124 19.34 -10.42 -14.15
C ASP A 124 18.32 -9.27 -14.06
N ALA A 125 18.42 -8.38 -13.07
CA ALA A 125 17.49 -7.25 -12.92
C ALA A 125 18.06 -5.99 -13.55
N ARG A 126 17.31 -5.38 -14.47
CA ARG A 126 17.63 -4.06 -15.03
C ARG A 126 16.48 -3.10 -14.80
N ILE A 127 16.79 -1.94 -14.23
CA ILE A 127 15.85 -0.82 -14.13
C ILE A 127 15.84 -0.13 -15.50
N GLN A 128 14.69 -0.12 -16.18
CA GLN A 128 14.57 0.37 -17.55
C GLN A 128 14.06 1.80 -17.63
N ASN A 129 13.02 2.15 -16.89
CA ASN A 129 12.38 3.46 -16.95
C ASN A 129 11.88 3.88 -15.57
N SER A 130 12.07 5.15 -15.22
CA SER A 130 11.33 5.80 -14.13
C SER A 130 10.48 6.90 -14.77
N THR A 131 9.15 6.78 -14.70
CA THR A 131 8.28 7.93 -14.96
C THR A 131 8.21 8.80 -13.69
N SER A 132 7.34 9.81 -13.68
CA SER A 132 7.17 10.71 -12.53
C SER A 132 6.74 10.00 -11.24
N ASN A 133 6.10 8.82 -11.32
CA ASN A 133 5.58 8.07 -10.16
C ASN A 133 5.85 6.55 -10.20
N GLU A 134 6.59 6.04 -11.20
CA GLU A 134 6.73 4.60 -11.45
C GLU A 134 8.17 4.19 -11.72
N ILE A 135 8.54 2.96 -11.33
CA ILE A 135 9.82 2.30 -11.59
C ILE A 135 9.54 0.99 -12.32
N LEU A 136 10.11 0.81 -13.51
CA LEU A 136 10.05 -0.44 -14.26
C LEU A 136 11.34 -1.23 -14.13
N ILE A 137 11.22 -2.49 -13.72
CA ILE A 137 12.30 -3.46 -13.57
C ILE A 137 12.01 -4.63 -14.50
N VAL A 138 12.97 -4.95 -15.36
CA VAL A 138 12.86 -6.07 -16.32
C VAL A 138 13.94 -7.10 -16.06
N SER A 139 13.65 -8.36 -16.39
CA SER A 139 14.69 -9.38 -16.42
C SER A 139 15.54 -9.24 -17.69
N THR A 140 16.86 -9.27 -17.57
CA THR A 140 17.79 -9.31 -18.71
C THR A 140 17.88 -10.69 -19.34
N ALA A 141 17.44 -11.73 -18.65
CA ALA A 141 17.42 -13.10 -19.16
C ALA A 141 16.19 -13.38 -20.02
N ASN A 142 15.04 -12.75 -19.71
CA ASN A 142 13.80 -12.93 -20.45
C ASN A 142 12.84 -11.75 -20.24
N ASP A 143 12.50 -11.06 -21.32
CA ASP A 143 11.68 -9.84 -21.29
C ASP A 143 10.21 -10.07 -20.85
N ASN A 144 9.75 -11.33 -20.73
CA ASN A 144 8.42 -11.65 -20.20
C ASN A 144 8.31 -11.42 -18.68
N TYR A 145 9.44 -11.31 -17.97
CA TYR A 145 9.47 -11.07 -16.53
C TYR A 145 9.66 -9.59 -16.24
N LYS A 146 8.62 -8.95 -15.71
CA LYS A 146 8.61 -7.51 -15.42
C LYS A 146 8.01 -7.23 -14.04
N ILE A 147 8.58 -6.27 -13.33
CA ILE A 147 8.03 -5.71 -12.10
C ILE A 147 7.91 -4.21 -12.26
N ARG A 148 6.70 -3.69 -12.06
CA ARG A 148 6.36 -2.28 -12.11
C ARG A 148 6.03 -1.81 -10.70
N ILE A 149 6.76 -0.84 -10.17
CA ILE A 149 6.56 -0.29 -8.84
C ILE A 149 6.01 1.13 -8.99
N ARG A 150 4.77 1.35 -8.59
CA ARG A 150 4.16 2.67 -8.51
C ARG A 150 4.16 3.15 -7.06
N VAL A 151 4.41 4.43 -6.85
CA VAL A 151 4.47 5.04 -5.52
C VAL A 151 3.46 6.17 -5.43
N TYR A 152 2.61 6.11 -4.41
CA TYR A 152 1.70 7.17 -4.01
C TYR A 152 2.13 7.73 -2.65
N LEU A 153 2.18 9.06 -2.53
CA LEU A 153 2.53 9.72 -1.27
C LEU A 153 1.29 10.37 -0.65
N ILE A 154 1.01 10.07 0.62
CA ILE A 154 0.03 10.80 1.42
C ILE A 154 0.73 12.05 1.99
N PRO A 155 0.19 13.27 1.84
CA PRO A 155 0.88 14.51 2.21
C PRO A 155 1.29 14.62 3.69
N GLN A 156 0.59 13.89 4.56
CA GLN A 156 0.89 13.73 5.99
C GLN A 156 0.65 12.27 6.36
N SER A 157 1.04 11.88 7.59
CA SER A 157 0.70 10.54 8.05
C SER A 157 -0.81 10.33 8.06
N LEU A 158 -1.22 9.14 7.65
CA LEU A 158 -2.62 8.73 7.62
C LEU A 158 -3.30 8.94 8.98
N GLU A 159 -2.60 8.64 10.08
CA GLU A 159 -3.10 8.83 11.43
C GLU A 159 -3.43 10.30 11.72
N LYS A 160 -2.57 11.23 11.32
CA LYS A 160 -2.83 12.67 11.49
C LYS A 160 -4.07 13.11 10.73
N GLN A 161 -4.24 12.60 9.51
CA GLN A 161 -5.42 12.90 8.69
C GLN A 161 -6.70 12.40 9.37
N ILE A 162 -6.70 11.17 9.88
CA ILE A 162 -7.86 10.59 10.58
C ILE A 162 -8.15 11.32 11.87
N VAL A 163 -7.12 11.63 12.68
CA VAL A 163 -7.29 12.40 13.92
C VAL A 163 -7.91 13.77 13.61
N SER A 164 -7.38 14.49 12.63
CA SER A 164 -7.91 15.80 12.25
C SER A 164 -9.37 15.75 11.80
N GLN A 165 -9.77 14.73 11.04
CA GLN A 165 -11.16 14.61 10.58
C GLN A 165 -12.09 14.09 11.68
N SER A 166 -11.63 13.17 12.53
CA SER A 166 -12.44 12.59 13.60
C SER A 166 -13.04 13.64 14.52
N VAL A 167 -12.28 14.70 14.76
CA VAL A 167 -12.67 15.87 15.56
C VAL A 167 -13.94 16.55 15.02
N HIS A 168 -14.12 16.58 13.71
CA HIS A 168 -15.31 17.14 13.06
C HIS A 168 -16.48 16.15 13.03
N PHE A 169 -16.20 14.86 12.78
CA PHE A 169 -17.23 13.85 12.54
C PHE A 169 -17.76 13.13 13.79
N THR A 170 -17.05 13.21 14.92
CA THR A 170 -17.39 12.45 16.14
C THR A 170 -17.87 13.33 17.30
N GLU A 171 -17.97 14.66 17.13
CA GLU A 171 -18.29 15.64 18.18
C GLU A 171 -17.35 15.62 19.42
N VAL A 172 -16.28 14.81 19.38
CA VAL A 172 -15.32 14.64 20.49
C VAL A 172 -14.58 15.94 20.83
N HIS A 173 -14.47 16.88 19.87
CA HIS A 173 -13.74 18.14 20.07
C HIS A 173 -14.31 19.02 21.18
N GLN A 174 -15.62 19.02 21.39
CA GLN A 174 -16.26 19.89 22.38
C GLN A 174 -15.81 19.59 23.82
N LYS A 175 -15.16 18.44 24.05
CA LYS A 175 -14.81 17.96 25.39
C LYS A 175 -13.30 17.70 25.60
N TYR A 176 -12.49 17.59 24.55
CA TYR A 176 -11.09 17.12 24.64
C TYR A 176 -10.12 17.86 23.71
N GLY A 177 -10.13 19.21 23.73
CA GLY A 177 -9.37 20.06 22.79
C GLY A 177 -7.86 19.85 22.67
N THR A 178 -7.23 19.05 23.55
CA THR A 178 -5.80 18.71 23.52
C THR A 178 -5.45 17.54 22.61
N LEU A 179 -6.42 16.76 22.12
CA LEU A 179 -6.15 15.54 21.33
C LEU A 179 -5.43 15.79 20.00
N LEU A 180 -5.48 17.01 19.47
CA LEU A 180 -4.76 17.40 18.25
C LEU A 180 -3.26 17.65 18.49
N GLU A 181 -2.86 17.81 19.76
CA GLU A 181 -1.47 18.08 20.17
C GLU A 181 -0.73 16.79 20.56
N ASP A 182 -1.45 15.70 20.77
CA ASP A 182 -0.91 14.38 21.14
C ASP A 182 -0.20 13.69 19.95
N ASP A 183 0.56 12.64 20.25
CA ASP A 183 1.05 11.73 19.21
C ASP A 183 -0.14 11.14 18.42
N PRO A 184 -0.10 11.10 17.07
CA PRO A 184 -1.23 10.65 16.27
C PRO A 184 -1.69 9.23 16.57
N HIS A 185 -0.80 8.33 16.99
CA HIS A 185 -1.18 6.97 17.36
C HIS A 185 -1.95 6.95 18.69
N ASP A 186 -1.50 7.72 19.67
CA ASP A 186 -2.15 7.84 20.98
C ASP A 186 -3.50 8.56 20.85
N ALA A 187 -3.56 9.62 20.05
CA ALA A 187 -4.77 10.37 19.76
C ALA A 187 -5.87 9.48 19.14
N LEU A 188 -5.52 8.63 18.15
CA LEU A 188 -6.45 7.69 17.56
C LEU A 188 -7.04 6.71 18.59
N GLU A 189 -6.18 6.16 19.46
CA GLU A 189 -6.61 5.21 20.49
C GLU A 189 -7.55 5.90 21.50
N ASN A 190 -7.21 7.12 21.91
CA ASN A 190 -8.04 7.93 22.81
C ASN A 190 -9.41 8.26 22.21
N ILE A 191 -9.45 8.72 20.95
CA ILE A 191 -10.69 9.04 20.25
C ILE A 191 -11.57 7.80 20.12
N ALA A 192 -10.99 6.67 19.70
CA ALA A 192 -11.70 5.39 19.60
C ALA A 192 -12.29 4.97 20.96
N GLY A 193 -11.50 5.10 22.04
CA GLY A 193 -11.95 4.83 23.40
C GLY A 193 -13.11 5.72 23.87
N ILE A 194 -13.08 7.02 23.54
CA ILE A 194 -14.13 7.98 23.91
C ILE A 194 -15.48 7.63 23.25
N ILE A 195 -15.45 7.24 21.96
CA ILE A 195 -16.66 6.88 21.21
C ILE A 195 -17.07 5.41 21.37
N GLY A 196 -16.30 4.63 22.14
CA GLY A 196 -16.60 3.24 22.46
C GLY A 196 -16.39 2.24 21.33
N ILE A 197 -15.43 2.49 20.44
CA ILE A 197 -15.04 1.56 19.36
C ILE A 197 -13.54 1.28 19.39
N THR A 198 -13.07 0.32 18.61
CA THR A 198 -11.64 0.04 18.45
C THR A 198 -10.99 1.01 17.46
N LYS A 199 -9.66 1.19 17.56
CA LYS A 199 -8.90 2.00 16.59
C LYS A 199 -9.14 1.55 15.14
N ASP A 200 -9.18 0.24 14.89
CA ASP A 200 -9.39 -0.29 13.54
C ASP A 200 -10.79 0.05 13.01
N GLU A 201 -11.81 0.00 13.87
CA GLU A 201 -13.16 0.43 13.53
C GLU A 201 -13.23 1.92 13.24
N LEU A 202 -12.50 2.76 13.97
CA LEU A 202 -12.39 4.20 13.71
C LEU A 202 -11.76 4.47 12.33
N ILE A 203 -10.65 3.80 12.01
CA ILE A 203 -10.01 3.90 10.68
C ILE A 203 -10.99 3.47 9.59
N GLY A 204 -11.68 2.33 9.76
CA GLY A 204 -12.67 1.86 8.79
C GLY A 204 -13.88 2.80 8.64
N LYS A 205 -14.32 3.41 9.75
CA LYS A 205 -15.40 4.42 9.76
C LYS A 205 -15.00 5.65 8.97
N SER A 206 -13.75 6.12 9.07
CA SER A 206 -13.26 7.27 8.30
C SER A 206 -13.41 7.11 6.79
N VAL A 207 -13.28 5.89 6.28
CA VAL A 207 -13.50 5.56 4.87
C VAL A 207 -14.97 5.46 4.53
N LYS A 208 -15.75 4.70 5.32
CA LYS A 208 -17.16 4.40 5.06
C LYS A 208 -18.08 5.61 5.17
N GLU A 209 -17.71 6.55 6.02
CA GLU A 209 -18.41 7.84 6.19
C GLU A 209 -17.79 8.94 5.32
N GLU A 210 -16.86 8.58 4.44
CA GLU A 210 -16.27 9.46 3.43
C GLU A 210 -15.67 10.76 4.00
N TRP A 211 -14.99 10.67 5.15
CA TRP A 211 -14.43 11.84 5.86
C TRP A 211 -13.47 12.68 5.01
N PHE A 212 -12.86 12.06 4.00
CA PHE A 212 -11.86 12.68 3.14
C PHE A 212 -12.37 12.98 1.72
N ARG A 213 -13.68 12.93 1.46
CA ARG A 213 -14.23 13.09 0.09
C ARG A 213 -13.85 14.42 -0.59
N GLU A 214 -13.63 15.46 0.20
CA GLU A 214 -13.27 16.81 -0.26
C GLU A 214 -11.74 16.99 -0.33
N GLU A 215 -10.96 16.02 0.15
CA GLU A 215 -9.50 16.07 0.15
C GLU A 215 -8.93 15.63 -1.21
N LEU A 216 -8.07 16.48 -1.77
CA LEU A 216 -7.44 16.22 -3.08
C LEU A 216 -6.57 14.96 -3.06
N TRP A 217 -5.86 14.69 -1.96
CA TRP A 217 -5.04 13.49 -1.84
C TRP A 217 -5.89 12.22 -1.80
N TYR A 218 -7.11 12.27 -1.28
CA TYR A 218 -7.98 11.10 -1.18
C TYR A 218 -8.59 10.76 -2.53
N THR A 219 -9.12 11.77 -3.23
CA THR A 219 -9.65 11.62 -4.59
C THR A 219 -8.58 11.14 -5.58
N ASN A 220 -7.35 11.66 -5.47
CA ASN A 220 -6.22 11.18 -6.27
C ASN A 220 -5.81 9.74 -5.92
N LEU A 221 -5.87 9.35 -4.64
CA LEU A 221 -5.58 7.98 -4.23
C LEU A 221 -6.62 7.00 -4.80
N LEU A 222 -7.91 7.33 -4.73
CA LEU A 222 -8.97 6.51 -5.32
C LEU A 222 -8.75 6.31 -6.83
N LYS A 223 -8.45 7.39 -7.55
CA LYS A 223 -8.13 7.31 -8.98
C LYS A 223 -6.89 6.45 -9.26
N GLU A 224 -5.86 6.58 -8.44
CA GLU A 224 -4.64 5.78 -8.56
C GLU A 224 -4.93 4.28 -8.37
N ILE A 225 -5.77 3.94 -7.38
CA ILE A 225 -6.21 2.56 -7.14
C ILE A 225 -7.07 2.06 -8.31
N GLU A 226 -7.98 2.89 -8.82
CA GLU A 226 -8.80 2.57 -10.00
C GLU A 226 -7.93 2.28 -11.22
N ASP A 227 -6.98 3.16 -11.54
CA ASP A 227 -6.05 3.01 -12.66
C ASP A 227 -5.17 1.75 -12.50
N PHE A 228 -4.77 1.45 -11.26
CA PHE A 228 -4.02 0.25 -10.91
C PHE A 228 -4.80 -1.05 -11.21
N PHE A 229 -6.14 -1.03 -11.08
CA PHE A 229 -6.99 -2.16 -11.48
C PHE A 229 -7.41 -2.12 -12.96
N CYS A 230 -7.71 -0.94 -13.52
CA CYS A 230 -8.24 -0.78 -14.88
C CYS A 230 -7.24 -1.20 -15.97
N PHE A 231 -5.95 -1.09 -15.71
CA PHE A 231 -4.92 -1.62 -16.61
C PHE A 231 -5.07 -3.14 -16.85
N GLU A 232 -5.70 -3.88 -15.93
CA GLU A 232 -6.02 -5.31 -16.04
C GLU A 232 -7.19 -5.63 -16.98
N ARG A 233 -8.04 -4.65 -17.33
CA ARG A 233 -9.16 -4.82 -18.28
C ARG A 233 -8.79 -4.56 -19.74
N ARG A 234 -7.79 -3.71 -20.00
CA ARG A 234 -7.36 -3.36 -21.37
C ARG A 234 -6.57 -4.50 -22.03
N GLU A 235 -5.71 -5.21 -21.30
CA GLU A 235 -4.93 -6.35 -21.83
C GLU A 235 -5.74 -7.64 -22.06
N LYS A 236 -7.01 -7.71 -21.63
CA LYS A 236 -7.89 -8.87 -21.87
C LYS A 236 -8.81 -8.69 -23.09
N ASN A 237 -8.85 -7.49 -23.68
CA ASN A 237 -9.68 -7.15 -24.83
C ASN A 237 -8.85 -6.91 -26.12
N GLU A 238 -7.55 -7.20 -26.08
CA GLU A 238 -6.63 -7.30 -27.22
C GLU A 238 -6.18 -8.76 -27.37
#